data_AF-A0A661NQL5-F1
#
_entry.id   AF-A0A661NQL5-F1
#
_cell.length_a   1.000
_cell.length_b   1.000
_cell.length_c   1.000
_cell.angle_alpha   90.00
_cell.angle_beta   90.00
_cell.angle_gamma   90.00
#
_symmetry.space_group_name_H-M   'P 1'
#
loop_
_entity.id
_entity.type
_entity.pdbx_description
1 polymer ?
#
loop_
_entity_poly.entity_id
_entity_poly.type
_entity_poly.pdbx_seq_one_letter_code
_entity_poly.pdbx_strand_id
1 'polypeptide(L)'
;MKTTLSTKGQIVLPAEFRKKDGIEPGQEFDIERIERGEYRLVLRESAQNQGFVDWLLACPDKEYFESIASESTDTLGATES
;
A
#
# COMPACT_ATOMS: atom_id res chain seq x y z
N MET A 1 2.30 3.10 27.88
CA MET A 1 2.91 2.07 27.03
C MET A 1 4.13 2.65 26.35
N LYS A 2 5.22 1.89 26.16
CA LYS A 2 6.46 2.39 25.53
C LYS A 2 6.86 1.48 24.38
N THR A 3 7.50 2.05 23.37
CA THR A 3 8.15 1.32 22.29
C THR A 3 9.59 1.79 22.17
N THR A 4 10.46 0.96 21.60
CA THR A 4 11.89 1.27 21.44
C THR A 4 12.16 1.52 19.97
N LEU A 5 13.02 2.49 19.68
CA LEU A 5 13.57 2.67 18.34
C LEU A 5 14.40 1.44 17.98
N SER A 6 14.03 0.73 16.92
CA SER A 6 14.78 -0.44 16.48
C SER A 6 16.17 -0.03 15.97
N THR A 7 17.08 -1.01 15.87
CA THR A 7 18.40 -0.80 15.25
C THR A 7 18.31 -0.35 13.79
N LYS A 8 17.18 -0.60 13.12
CA LYS A 8 16.87 -0.14 11.77
C LYS A 8 16.24 1.26 11.75
N GLY A 9 16.15 1.95 12.90
CA GLY A 9 15.57 3.28 13.00
C GLY A 9 14.03 3.32 12.95
N GLN A 10 13.35 2.20 13.19
CA GLN A 10 11.89 2.13 13.12
C GLN A 10 11.27 2.27 14.52
N ILE A 11 10.21 3.08 14.62
CA ILE A 11 9.34 3.12 15.81
C ILE A 11 8.20 2.14 15.56
N VAL A 12 8.12 1.09 16.38
CA VAL A 12 7.07 0.08 16.23
C VAL A 12 5.83 0.51 17.01
N LEU A 13 4.70 0.65 16.32
CA LEU A 13 3.42 0.88 17.02
C LEU A 13 2.98 -0.43 17.72
N PRO A 14 2.75 -0.40 19.05
CA PRO A 14 2.28 -1.56 19.79
C PRO A 14 1.03 -2.20 19.18
N ALA A 15 0.96 -3.53 19.23
CA ALA A 15 -0.13 -4.29 18.61
C ALA A 15 -1.52 -3.92 19.14
N GLU A 16 -1.61 -3.48 20.40
CA GLU A 16 -2.88 -3.05 21.01
C GLU A 16 -3.48 -1.82 20.31
N PHE A 17 -2.67 -0.78 20.01
CA PHE A 17 -3.12 0.38 19.24
C PHE A 17 -3.48 -0.01 17.81
N ARG A 18 -2.66 -0.84 17.15
CA ARG A 18 -2.96 -1.32 15.80
C ARG A 18 -4.30 -2.02 15.70
N LYS A 19 -4.63 -2.89 16.67
CA LYS A 19 -5.93 -3.59 16.70
C LYS A 19 -7.09 -2.66 17.00
N LYS A 20 -6.92 -1.73 17.94
CA LYS A 20 -7.97 -0.80 18.37
C LYS A 20 -8.36 0.17 17.24
N ASP A 21 -7.36 0.65 16.51
CA ASP A 21 -7.53 1.69 15.49
C ASP A 21 -7.54 1.12 14.06
N GLY A 22 -7.53 -0.21 13.90
CA GLY A 22 -7.59 -0.87 12.59
C GLY A 22 -6.38 -0.57 11.69
N ILE A 23 -5.20 -0.37 12.27
CA ILE A 23 -4.00 0.03 11.53
C ILE A 23 -3.33 -1.20 10.92
N GLU A 24 -3.22 -1.19 9.59
CA GLU A 24 -2.66 -2.25 8.77
C GLU A 24 -1.23 -1.93 8.29
N PRO A 25 -0.38 -2.96 8.05
CA PRO A 25 0.93 -2.74 7.45
C PRO A 25 0.83 -2.06 6.08
N GLY A 26 1.64 -1.04 5.85
CA GLY A 26 1.68 -0.29 4.58
C GLY A 26 0.92 1.05 4.62
N GLN A 27 0.11 1.30 5.67
CA GLN A 27 -0.48 2.62 5.88
C GLN A 27 0.57 3.66 6.26
N GLU A 28 0.37 4.89 5.78
CA GLU A 28 1.30 6.00 5.98
C GLU A 28 0.91 6.84 7.21
N PHE A 29 1.92 7.41 7.85
CA PHE A 29 1.75 8.38 8.92
C PHE A 29 2.48 9.68 8.57
N ASP A 30 1.79 10.80 8.75
CA ASP A 30 2.45 12.10 8.80
C ASP A 30 3.15 12.24 10.16
N ILE A 31 4.42 12.67 10.15
CA ILE A 31 5.22 12.86 11.36
C ILE A 31 5.49 14.35 11.55
N GLU A 32 5.03 14.87 12.67
CA GLU A 32 5.26 16.27 13.07
C GLU A 32 6.09 16.29 14.36
N ARG A 33 7.11 17.16 14.40
CA ARG A 33 7.85 17.44 15.63
C ARG A 33 7.20 18.63 16.32
N ILE A 34 6.63 18.38 17.50
CA ILE A 34 5.99 19.43 18.32
C ILE A 34 7.09 20.18 19.11
N GLU A 35 7.94 19.44 19.80
CA GLU A 35 9.08 19.98 20.54
C GLU A 35 10.24 18.98 20.61
N ARG A 36 11.27 19.25 21.41
CA ARG A 36 12.40 18.32 21.55
C ARG A 36 11.98 17.13 22.42
N GLY A 37 11.88 15.96 21.80
CA GLY A 37 11.50 14.71 22.47
C GLY A 37 10.01 14.38 22.35
N GLU A 38 9.22 15.29 21.78
CA GLU A 38 7.80 15.06 21.50
C GLU A 38 7.53 15.08 20.00
N TYR A 39 6.91 14.00 19.53
CA TYR A 39 6.57 13.77 18.14
C TYR A 39 5.13 13.31 18.05
N ARG A 40 4.40 13.84 17.07
CA ARG A 40 3.04 13.43 16.75
C ARG A 40 3.05 12.60 15.47
N LEU A 41 2.43 11.43 15.54
CA LEU A 41 2.16 10.56 14.40
C LEU A 41 0.66 10.69 14.08
N VAL A 42 0.34 11.12 12.87
CA VAL A 42 -1.05 11.22 12.39
C VAL A 42 -1.23 10.20 11.28
N LEU A 43 -2.14 9.24 11.48
CA LEU A 43 -2.47 8.26 10.44
C LEU A 43 -3.03 9.02 9.23
N ARG A 44 -2.40 8.84 8.07
CA ARG A 44 -2.92 9.39 6.83
C ARG A 44 -3.97 8.41 6.31
N GLU A 45 -5.20 8.89 6.13
CA GLU A 45 -6.20 8.13 5.40
C GLU A 45 -5.71 7.93 3.97
N SER A 46 -5.34 6.68 3.65
CA SER A 46 -4.90 6.31 2.32
C SER A 46 -6.11 6.32 1.39
N ALA A 47 -6.33 7.42 0.66
CA ALA A 47 -7.25 7.45 -0.48
C ALA A 47 -6.67 6.72 -1.71
N GLN A 48 -5.44 6.21 -1.65
CA GLN A 48 -4.84 5.52 -2.78
C GLN A 48 -5.47 4.13 -2.94
N ASN A 49 -6.39 4.06 -3.89
CA ASN A 49 -7.05 2.87 -4.43
C ASN A 49 -8.22 2.29 -3.60
N GLN A 50 -8.65 2.95 -2.53
CA GLN A 50 -9.94 2.59 -1.91
C GLN A 50 -11.07 2.78 -2.93
N GLY A 51 -11.82 1.71 -3.18
CA GLY A 51 -12.88 1.70 -4.19
C GLY A 51 -12.39 1.67 -5.64
N PHE A 52 -11.09 1.56 -5.92
CA PHE A 52 -10.58 1.45 -7.30
C PHE A 52 -10.96 0.10 -7.93
N VAL A 53 -10.86 -0.99 -7.16
CA VAL A 53 -11.32 -2.30 -7.59
C VAL A 53 -12.84 -2.31 -7.76
N ASP A 54 -13.58 -1.72 -6.82
CA ASP A 54 -15.03 -1.59 -6.93
C ASP A 54 -15.44 -0.74 -8.15
N TRP A 55 -14.67 0.30 -8.48
CA TRP A 55 -14.85 1.13 -9.67
C TRP A 55 -14.57 0.35 -10.97
N LEU A 56 -13.50 -0.45 -11.01
CA LEU A 56 -13.24 -1.35 -12.15
C LEU A 56 -14.37 -2.38 -12.32
N LEU A 57 -14.89 -2.92 -11.22
CA LEU A 57 -15.99 -3.90 -11.23
C LEU A 57 -17.36 -3.28 -11.52
N ALA A 58 -17.51 -1.96 -11.33
CA ALA A 58 -18.69 -1.20 -11.69
C ALA A 58 -18.78 -0.89 -13.19
N CYS A 59 -17.77 -1.28 -13.99
CA CYS A 59 -17.82 -1.17 -15.44
C CYS A 59 -19.05 -1.92 -15.99
N PRO A 60 -19.98 -1.24 -16.69
CA PRO A 60 -21.22 -1.84 -17.17
C PRO A 60 -21.00 -2.88 -18.29
N ASP A 61 -19.89 -2.78 -19.01
CA ASP A 61 -19.50 -3.73 -20.06
C ASP A 61 -18.58 -4.81 -19.49
N LYS A 62 -19.18 -5.90 -18.98
CA LYS A 62 -18.47 -6.99 -18.29
C LYS A 62 -17.56 -7.87 -19.17
N GLU A 63 -17.34 -7.52 -20.43
CA GLU A 63 -16.57 -8.30 -21.40
C GLU A 63 -15.65 -7.42 -22.28
N TYR A 64 -15.46 -6.15 -21.91
CA TYR A 64 -14.57 -5.25 -22.68
C TYR A 64 -13.11 -5.74 -22.70
N PHE A 65 -12.67 -6.43 -21.64
CA PHE A 65 -11.34 -7.01 -21.58
C PHE A 65 -11.37 -8.45 -22.09
N GLU A 66 -11.05 -8.62 -23.38
CA GLU A 66 -10.78 -9.93 -23.93
C GLU A 66 -9.42 -10.45 -23.44
N SER A 67 -9.38 -11.70 -22.99
CA SER A 67 -8.12 -12.36 -22.65
C SER A 67 -7.27 -12.47 -23.92
N ILE A 68 -6.20 -11.68 -24.00
CA ILE A 68 -5.22 -11.85 -25.06
C ILE A 68 -4.55 -13.20 -24.81
N ALA A 69 -4.46 -14.04 -25.85
CA ALA A 69 -3.66 -15.26 -25.77
C ALA A 69 -2.26 -14.86 -25.31
N SER A 70 -1.80 -15.42 -24.18
CA SER A 70 -0.49 -15.15 -23.61
C SER A 70 0.56 -15.70 -24.56
N GLU A 71 0.91 -14.96 -25.61
CA GLU A 71 2.04 -15.29 -26.45
C GLU A 71 3.32 -14.96 -25.68
N SER A 72 4.19 -15.96 -25.54
CA SER A 72 5.47 -15.79 -24.86
C SER A 72 6.31 -14.78 -25.63
N THR A 73 6.89 -13.81 -24.92
CA THR A 73 7.86 -12.85 -25.47
C THR A 73 9.13 -13.53 -26.01
N ASP A 74 9.32 -14.84 -25.77
CA ASP A 74 10.47 -15.63 -26.26
C ASP A 74 10.63 -15.61 -27.79
N THR A 75 9.55 -15.38 -28.55
CA THR A 75 9.62 -15.43 -30.03
C THR A 75 10.02 -14.10 -30.67
N LEU A 76 10.13 -13.00 -29.90
CA LEU A 76 10.41 -11.65 -30.41
C LEU A 76 11.89 -11.39 -30.77
N GLY A 77 12.74 -12.43 -30.81
CA GLY A 77 14.17 -12.30 -31.14
C GLY A 77 14.70 -13.26 -32.20
N ALA A 78 13.89 -14.13 -32.80
CA ALA A 78 14.35 -15.13 -33.75
C ALA A 78 14.00 -14.77 -35.21
N THR A 79 14.28 -13.53 -35.61
CA THR A 79 14.39 -13.16 -37.02
C THR A 79 15.83 -12.80 -37.30
N GLU A 80 16.56 -13.71 -37.94
CA GLU A 80 17.56 -13.44 -38.99
C GLU A 80 18.10 -14.79 -39.50
N SER A 81 17.76 -15.11 -40.75
CA SER A 81 18.30 -16.23 -41.55
C SER A 81 19.37 -15.70 -42.50
#